data_AF-R7MYH2-F1
#
_entry.id   AF-R7MYH2-F1
#
_cell.length_a   1.000
_cell.length_b   1.000
_cell.length_c   1.000
_cell.angle_alpha   90.00
_cell.angle_beta   90.00
_cell.angle_gamma   90.00
#
_symmetry.space_group_name_H-M   'P 1'
#
loop_
_entity.id
_entity.type
_entity.pdbx_description
1 polymer ?
#
loop_
_entity_poly.entity_id
_entity_poly.type
_entity_poly.pdbx_seq_one_letter_code
_entity_poly.pdbx_strand_id
1 'polypeptide(L)'
;MGRNEMIARARSAFREVLEAMETPHAQLLQRDPDIKGLVENIVQHVENARKPENWPVEEYPDDFEKYHPSDRWQWAWLLLQAAVLDSDFATILCALRANGCELVKDDDYGYVIRPIIGGHGWKDIDQYNETKEPLNDYVNLLLPLLKRLREEDQKGHVVPQRELQQGKLGGRG
;
A
#
# COMPACT_ATOMS: atom_id res chain seq x y z
N MET A 1 -33.06 -9.20 24.04
CA MET A 1 -32.25 -9.95 23.07
C MET A 1 -30.87 -10.15 23.66
N GLY A 2 -30.38 -11.40 23.73
CA GLY A 2 -29.08 -11.69 24.36
C GLY A 2 -27.90 -11.31 23.46
N ARG A 3 -26.74 -11.00 24.05
CA ARG A 3 -25.51 -10.69 23.28
C ARG A 3 -25.18 -11.76 22.24
N ASN A 4 -25.31 -13.04 22.62
CA ASN A 4 -24.99 -14.17 21.74
C ASN A 4 -25.99 -14.30 20.57
N GLU A 5 -27.26 -13.99 20.82
CA GLU A 5 -28.32 -13.98 19.80
C GLU A 5 -28.10 -12.84 18.80
N MET A 6 -27.70 -11.66 19.29
CA MET A 6 -27.31 -10.53 18.44
C MET A 6 -26.13 -10.88 17.54
N ILE A 7 -25.07 -11.47 18.11
CA ILE A 7 -23.88 -11.89 17.34
C ILE A 7 -24.25 -12.95 16.29
N ALA A 8 -25.10 -13.92 16.64
CA ALA A 8 -25.53 -14.95 15.70
C ALA A 8 -26.30 -14.36 14.51
N ARG A 9 -27.22 -13.41 14.78
CA ARG A 9 -27.96 -12.70 13.74
C ARG A 9 -27.03 -11.86 12.85
N ALA A 10 -26.09 -11.13 13.46
CA ALA A 10 -25.10 -10.36 12.71
C ALA A 10 -24.27 -11.25 11.78
N ARG A 11 -23.74 -12.38 12.29
CA ARG A 11 -22.97 -13.34 11.47
C ARG A 11 -23.78 -13.89 10.30
N SER A 12 -25.06 -14.21 10.54
CA SER A 12 -25.95 -14.71 9.49
C SER A 12 -26.18 -13.65 8.40
N ALA A 13 -26.48 -12.41 8.81
CA ALA A 13 -26.72 -11.31 7.87
C ALA A 13 -25.47 -10.98 7.06
N PHE A 14 -24.30 -10.86 7.70
CA PHE A 14 -23.06 -10.59 6.98
C PHE A 14 -22.70 -11.71 5.99
N ARG A 15 -22.97 -12.98 6.32
CA ARG A 15 -22.77 -14.08 5.38
C ARG A 15 -23.61 -13.91 4.12
N GLU A 16 -24.90 -13.67 4.27
CA GLU A 16 -25.82 -13.49 3.14
C GLU A 16 -25.42 -12.29 2.26
N VAL A 17 -25.01 -11.19 2.89
CA VAL A 17 -24.55 -10.00 2.17
C VAL A 17 -23.24 -10.27 1.41
N LEU A 18 -22.28 -10.95 2.01
CA LEU A 18 -21.01 -11.30 1.33
C LEU A 18 -21.26 -12.23 0.14
N GLU A 19 -22.09 -13.26 0.30
CA GLU A 19 -22.50 -14.16 -0.80
C GLU A 19 -23.19 -13.38 -1.94
N ALA A 20 -24.02 -12.39 -1.60
CA ALA A 20 -24.67 -11.53 -2.58
C ALA A 20 -23.69 -10.57 -3.29
N MET A 21 -22.65 -10.09 -2.62
CA MET A 21 -21.62 -9.23 -3.22
C MET A 21 -20.70 -9.98 -4.20
N GLU A 22 -20.47 -11.28 -3.97
CA GLU A 22 -19.71 -12.14 -4.87
C GLU A 22 -20.52 -12.56 -6.12
N THR A 23 -21.85 -12.46 -6.07
CA THR A 23 -22.74 -12.94 -7.13
C THR A 23 -23.24 -11.78 -8.00
N PRO A 24 -22.95 -11.77 -9.32
CA PRO A 24 -23.53 -10.79 -10.23
C PRO A 24 -25.06 -10.80 -10.18
N HIS A 25 -25.67 -9.61 -10.09
CA HIS A 25 -27.13 -9.43 -10.07
C HIS A 25 -27.85 -10.13 -8.89
N ALA A 26 -27.21 -10.29 -7.74
CA ALA A 26 -27.86 -10.86 -6.56
C ALA A 26 -29.14 -10.10 -6.17
N GLN A 27 -30.23 -10.84 -5.96
CA GLN A 27 -31.55 -10.26 -5.66
C GLN A 27 -31.53 -9.38 -4.40
N LEU A 28 -30.74 -9.72 -3.38
CA LEU A 28 -30.62 -8.93 -2.16
C LEU A 28 -30.19 -7.49 -2.46
N LEU A 29 -29.11 -7.33 -3.22
CA LEU A 29 -28.55 -6.03 -3.59
C LEU A 29 -29.38 -5.28 -4.65
N GLN A 30 -30.20 -5.99 -5.41
CA GLN A 30 -31.18 -5.36 -6.30
C GLN A 30 -32.38 -4.80 -5.54
N ARG A 31 -32.82 -5.51 -4.49
CA ARG A 31 -33.95 -5.10 -3.65
C ARG A 31 -33.60 -3.93 -2.74
N ASP A 32 -32.37 -3.93 -2.25
CA ASP A 32 -31.83 -2.86 -1.43
C ASP A 32 -30.37 -2.57 -1.82
N PRO A 33 -30.13 -1.62 -2.72
CA PRO A 33 -28.78 -1.27 -3.18
C PRO A 33 -27.95 -0.57 -2.11
N ASP A 34 -28.56 0.01 -1.07
CA ASP A 34 -27.85 0.75 -0.02
C ASP A 34 -27.03 -0.19 0.89
N ILE A 35 -27.39 -1.48 0.94
CA ILE A 35 -26.67 -2.52 1.70
C ILE A 35 -25.18 -2.51 1.35
N LYS A 36 -24.82 -2.36 0.08
CA LYS A 36 -23.41 -2.34 -0.35
C LYS A 36 -22.64 -1.18 0.29
N GLY A 37 -23.19 0.04 0.24
CA GLY A 37 -22.57 1.22 0.84
C GLY A 37 -22.48 1.11 2.36
N LEU A 38 -23.46 0.50 3.02
CA LEU A 38 -23.40 0.24 4.46
C LEU A 38 -22.28 -0.74 4.83
N VAL A 39 -22.07 -1.79 4.03
CA VAL A 39 -20.95 -2.72 4.24
C VAL A 39 -19.61 -2.00 4.04
N GLU A 40 -19.46 -1.25 2.95
CA GLU A 40 -18.24 -0.47 2.67
C GLU A 40 -17.92 0.47 3.84
N ASN A 41 -18.92 1.18 4.37
CA ASN A 41 -18.74 2.05 5.53
C ASN A 41 -18.28 1.27 6.79
N ILE A 42 -18.89 0.11 7.06
CA ILE A 42 -18.48 -0.74 8.19
C ILE A 42 -17.04 -1.22 8.02
N VAL A 43 -16.68 -1.68 6.81
CA VAL A 43 -15.31 -2.11 6.48
C VAL A 43 -14.33 -0.96 6.72
N GLN A 44 -14.60 0.23 6.19
CA GLN A 44 -13.76 1.41 6.39
C GLN A 44 -13.58 1.76 7.87
N HIS A 45 -14.66 1.72 8.65
CA HIS A 45 -14.57 1.96 10.10
C HIS A 45 -13.72 0.91 10.82
N VAL A 46 -13.84 -0.36 10.42
CA VAL A 46 -13.01 -1.45 10.98
C VAL A 46 -11.55 -1.24 10.61
N GLU A 47 -11.23 -0.94 9.35
CA GLU A 47 -9.88 -0.70 8.85
C GLU A 47 -9.21 0.49 9.52
N ASN A 48 -9.93 1.61 9.68
CA ASN A 48 -9.46 2.80 10.40
C ASN A 48 -9.20 2.51 11.89
N ALA A 49 -9.92 1.56 12.48
CA ALA A 49 -9.75 1.15 13.87
C ALA A 49 -8.74 -0.01 14.06
N ARG A 50 -8.22 -0.60 12.97
CA ARG A 50 -7.22 -1.68 13.09
C ARG A 50 -5.95 -1.14 13.69
N LYS A 51 -5.35 -1.95 14.56
CA LYS A 51 -3.96 -1.72 14.94
C LYS A 51 -3.07 -1.91 13.70
N PRO A 52 -2.05 -1.06 13.47
CA PRO A 52 -1.16 -1.18 12.32
C PRO A 52 -0.56 -2.59 12.15
N GLU A 53 -0.27 -3.27 13.24
CA GLU A 53 0.23 -4.65 13.28
C GLU A 53 -0.74 -5.74 12.74
N ASN A 54 -2.02 -5.42 12.53
CA ASN A 54 -3.06 -6.33 12.02
C ASN A 54 -3.64 -5.88 10.67
N TRP A 55 -3.01 -4.92 9.99
CA TRP A 55 -3.36 -4.61 8.62
C TRP A 55 -3.11 -5.85 7.75
N PRO A 56 -4.00 -6.17 6.80
CA PRO A 56 -3.67 -7.18 5.81
C PRO A 56 -2.44 -6.64 5.08
N VAL A 57 -1.37 -7.43 5.01
CA VAL A 57 -0.21 -7.08 4.19
C VAL A 57 -0.65 -7.23 2.74
N GLU A 58 -1.31 -6.21 2.21
CA GLU A 58 -1.39 -6.01 0.78
C GLU A 58 0.02 -5.54 0.39
N GLU A 59 0.78 -6.43 -0.23
CA GLU A 59 2.01 -6.01 -0.91
C GLU A 59 1.66 -4.80 -1.76
N TYR A 60 2.35 -3.68 -1.53
CA TYR A 60 2.20 -2.49 -2.35
C TYR A 60 2.48 -2.90 -3.81
N PRO A 61 1.54 -2.70 -4.75
CA PRO A 61 1.75 -3.07 -6.14
C PRO A 61 2.83 -2.19 -6.76
N ASP A 62 4.05 -2.73 -6.86
CA ASP A 62 5.20 -2.06 -7.47
C ASP A 62 5.28 -2.39 -8.97
N ASP A 63 4.53 -1.66 -9.78
CA ASP A 63 4.47 -1.88 -11.23
C ASP A 63 5.83 -1.74 -11.95
N PHE A 64 6.79 -1.05 -11.33
CA PHE A 64 8.12 -0.84 -11.89
C PHE A 64 9.12 -1.94 -11.46
N GLU A 65 8.74 -2.80 -10.50
CA GLU A 65 9.56 -3.94 -10.05
C GLU A 65 10.06 -4.79 -11.22
N LYS A 66 9.19 -5.06 -12.20
CA LYS A 66 9.52 -5.85 -13.39
C LYS A 66 10.70 -5.30 -14.20
N TYR A 67 11.00 -4.00 -14.07
CA TYR A 67 12.12 -3.34 -14.73
C TYR A 67 13.29 -3.10 -13.79
N HIS A 68 13.02 -2.87 -12.50
CA HIS A 68 14.04 -2.68 -11.47
C HIS A 68 13.63 -3.39 -10.16
N PRO A 69 13.93 -4.70 -10.02
CA PRO A 69 13.47 -5.50 -8.88
C PRO A 69 14.40 -5.42 -7.66
N SER A 70 15.62 -4.93 -7.84
CA SER A 70 16.69 -5.05 -6.83
C SER A 70 16.43 -4.25 -5.55
N ASP A 71 15.65 -3.18 -5.65
CA ASP A 71 15.31 -2.26 -4.56
C ASP A 71 13.80 -2.29 -4.20
N ARG A 72 13.05 -3.28 -4.71
CA ARG A 72 11.59 -3.37 -4.54
C ARG A 72 11.16 -3.35 -3.07
N TRP A 73 11.92 -4.03 -2.21
CA TRP A 73 11.59 -4.13 -0.78
C TRP A 73 11.88 -2.82 -0.06
N GLN A 74 12.94 -2.12 -0.45
CA GLN A 74 13.25 -0.79 0.05
C GLN A 74 12.18 0.22 -0.34
N TRP A 75 11.68 0.16 -1.59
CA TRP A 75 10.53 0.96 -2.02
C TRP A 75 9.25 0.59 -1.28
N ALA A 76 8.91 -0.69 -1.16
CA ALA A 76 7.73 -1.13 -0.43
C ALA A 76 7.75 -0.63 1.03
N TRP A 77 8.90 -0.74 1.70
CA TRP A 77 9.07 -0.22 3.05
C TRP A 77 8.92 1.30 3.09
N LEU A 78 9.56 2.04 2.17
CA LEU A 78 9.52 3.50 2.12
C LEU A 78 8.09 4.00 1.92
N LEU A 79 7.35 3.41 0.99
CA LEU A 79 5.98 3.79 0.65
C LEU A 79 5.01 3.47 1.79
N LEU A 80 5.15 2.32 2.43
CA LEU A 80 4.35 1.97 3.60
C LEU A 80 4.56 2.96 4.75
N GLN A 81 5.82 3.31 5.05
CA GLN A 81 6.10 4.28 6.11
C GLN A 81 5.64 5.69 5.73
N ALA A 82 5.77 6.09 4.46
CA ALA A 82 5.27 7.37 3.98
C ALA A 82 3.75 7.47 4.13
N ALA A 83 3.00 6.42 3.79
CA ALA A 83 1.54 6.38 3.90
C ALA A 83 1.04 6.52 5.35
N VAL A 84 1.82 6.07 6.33
CA VAL A 84 1.53 6.27 7.75
C VAL A 84 1.74 7.73 8.18
N LEU A 85 2.67 8.44 7.55
CA LEU A 85 3.00 9.83 7.88
C LEU A 85 2.05 10.82 7.20
N ASP A 86 1.84 10.67 5.90
CA ASP A 86 1.03 11.58 5.08
C ASP A 86 0.68 10.93 3.73
N SER A 87 -0.60 11.01 3.32
CA SER A 87 -1.09 10.39 2.10
C SER A 87 -0.61 11.05 0.81
N ASP A 88 -0.45 12.38 0.81
CA ASP A 88 0.00 13.13 -0.36
C ASP A 88 1.49 12.92 -0.57
N PHE A 89 2.27 12.89 0.52
CA PHE A 89 3.68 12.49 0.50
C PHE A 89 3.88 11.09 -0.10
N ALA A 90 3.09 10.11 0.36
CA ALA A 90 3.14 8.76 -0.17
C ALA A 90 2.79 8.73 -1.67
N THR A 91 1.77 9.49 -2.08
CA THR A 91 1.33 9.57 -3.49
C THR A 91 2.42 10.11 -4.41
N ILE A 92 3.16 11.14 -3.97
CA ILE A 92 4.29 11.68 -4.74
C ILE A 92 5.38 10.61 -4.90
N LEU A 93 5.77 9.92 -3.82
CA LEU A 93 6.76 8.85 -3.88
C LEU A 93 6.31 7.68 -4.77
N CYS A 94 5.03 7.32 -4.73
CA CYS A 94 4.42 6.33 -5.62
C CYS A 94 4.61 6.73 -7.09
N ALA A 95 4.28 7.99 -7.43
CA ALA A 95 4.46 8.52 -8.77
C ALA A 95 5.94 8.46 -9.20
N LEU A 96 6.87 8.79 -8.29
CA LEU A 96 8.29 8.71 -8.59
C LEU A 96 8.75 7.28 -8.89
N ARG A 97 8.31 6.30 -8.09
CA ARG A 97 8.61 4.89 -8.30
C ARG A 97 8.03 4.38 -9.62
N ALA A 98 6.75 4.62 -9.87
CA ALA A 98 6.03 4.14 -11.04
C ALA A 98 6.61 4.65 -12.37
N ASN A 99 7.19 5.85 -12.39
CA ASN A 99 7.84 6.44 -13.58
C ASN A 99 9.33 6.06 -13.71
N GLY A 100 9.89 5.32 -12.75
CA GLY A 100 11.24 4.76 -12.86
C GLY A 100 12.28 5.49 -12.03
N CYS A 101 12.20 5.32 -10.71
CA CYS A 101 13.28 5.66 -9.80
C CYS A 101 13.88 4.41 -9.14
N GLU A 102 15.16 4.49 -8.84
CA GLU A 102 15.89 3.55 -7.98
C GLU A 102 16.27 4.20 -6.64
N LEU A 103 16.37 3.40 -5.59
CA LEU A 103 16.93 3.77 -4.29
C LEU A 103 18.40 3.37 -4.23
N VAL A 104 19.28 4.36 -4.23
CA VAL A 104 20.72 4.15 -4.19
C VAL A 104 21.24 4.44 -2.79
N LYS A 105 22.07 3.53 -2.27
CA LYS A 105 22.72 3.67 -0.97
C LYS A 105 23.59 4.93 -0.93
N ASP A 106 23.46 5.69 0.15
CA ASP A 106 24.21 6.93 0.38
C ASP A 106 24.62 7.03 1.85
N ASP A 107 25.83 7.53 2.13
CA ASP A 107 26.38 7.54 3.49
C ASP A 107 25.84 8.71 4.34
N ASP A 108 25.45 9.82 3.71
CA ASP A 108 24.97 11.02 4.39
C ASP A 108 23.45 11.00 4.59
N TYR A 109 22.74 10.43 3.62
CA TYR A 109 21.27 10.40 3.56
C TYR A 109 20.66 9.00 3.77
N GLY A 110 21.50 7.96 3.88
CA GLY A 110 21.08 6.56 3.96
C GLY A 110 20.72 5.98 2.60
N TYR A 111 19.80 6.65 1.90
CA TYR A 111 19.43 6.40 0.51
C TYR A 111 19.17 7.72 -0.23
N VAL A 112 19.34 7.69 -1.55
CA VAL A 112 18.94 8.75 -2.48
C VAL A 112 18.02 8.17 -3.55
N ILE A 113 16.98 8.93 -3.91
CA ILE A 113 16.07 8.59 -5.02
C ILE A 113 16.72 9.09 -6.31
N ARG A 114 17.09 8.17 -7.21
CA ARG A 114 17.69 8.50 -8.50
C ARG A 114 16.73 8.15 -9.66
N PRO A 115 16.48 9.07 -10.60
CA PRO A 115 15.69 8.74 -11.78
C PRO A 115 16.49 7.86 -12.74
N ILE A 116 15.81 6.89 -13.35
CA ILE A 116 16.30 6.14 -14.49
C ILE A 116 15.80 6.88 -15.74
N ILE A 117 16.73 7.42 -16.53
CA ILE A 117 16.40 8.16 -17.76
C ILE A 117 16.42 7.22 -18.97
N GLY A 118 15.35 7.22 -19.75
CA GLY A 118 15.16 6.41 -20.95
C GLY A 118 14.60 5.01 -20.68
N GLY A 119 14.35 4.28 -21.77
CA GLY A 119 13.78 2.94 -21.72
C GLY A 119 12.37 2.94 -21.13
N HIS A 120 12.18 2.25 -20.01
CA HIS A 120 10.92 2.21 -19.28
C HIS A 120 10.78 3.29 -18.20
N GLY A 121 11.85 4.04 -17.92
CA GLY A 121 11.85 5.10 -16.91
C GLY A 121 11.42 6.46 -17.45
N TRP A 122 11.94 7.53 -16.83
CA TRP A 122 11.64 8.91 -17.20
C TRP A 122 12.13 9.24 -18.60
N LYS A 123 11.38 10.09 -19.31
CA LYS A 123 11.76 10.56 -20.63
C LYS A 123 13.06 11.37 -20.60
N ASP A 124 13.15 12.30 -19.66
CA ASP A 124 14.26 13.22 -19.46
C ASP A 124 14.28 13.71 -18.00
N ILE A 125 15.33 14.44 -17.64
CA ILE A 125 15.50 14.93 -16.26
C ILE A 125 14.48 16.04 -15.92
N ASP A 126 13.99 16.77 -16.91
CA ASP A 126 13.03 17.85 -16.72
C ASP A 126 11.68 17.28 -16.28
N GLN A 127 11.20 16.22 -16.95
CA GLN A 127 9.99 15.50 -16.54
C GLN A 127 10.07 14.97 -15.10
N TYR A 128 11.23 14.42 -14.71
CA TYR A 128 11.46 13.98 -13.34
C TYR A 128 11.39 15.16 -12.36
N ASN A 129 12.07 16.26 -12.66
CA ASN A 129 12.09 17.43 -11.78
C ASN A 129 10.71 18.05 -11.60
N GLU A 130 9.91 18.15 -12.67
CA GLU A 130 8.52 18.63 -12.61
C GLU A 130 7.66 17.76 -11.69
N THR A 131 7.78 16.43 -11.81
CA THR A 131 7.00 15.49 -10.99
C THR A 131 7.49 15.44 -9.54
N LYS A 132 8.79 15.66 -9.33
CA LYS A 132 9.43 15.70 -8.01
C LYS A 132 9.16 17.00 -7.26
N GLU A 133 8.87 18.11 -7.94
CA GLU A 133 8.80 19.44 -7.33
C GLU A 133 7.91 19.50 -6.07
N PRO A 134 6.73 18.87 -6.01
CA PRO A 134 5.89 18.85 -4.80
C PRO A 134 6.54 18.15 -3.60
N LEU A 135 7.55 17.28 -3.82
CA LEU A 135 8.29 16.60 -2.76
C LEU A 135 9.10 17.57 -1.89
N ASN A 136 9.39 18.78 -2.39
CA ASN A 136 10.13 19.81 -1.66
C ASN A 136 9.44 20.20 -0.35
N ASP A 137 8.10 20.19 -0.32
CA ASP A 137 7.31 20.48 0.88
C ASP A 137 7.44 19.38 1.96
N TYR A 138 7.90 18.19 1.55
CA TYR A 138 8.02 17.01 2.41
C TYR A 138 9.46 16.63 2.75
N VAL A 139 10.45 17.47 2.43
CA VAL A 139 11.88 17.17 2.68
C VAL A 139 12.16 16.83 4.15
N ASN A 140 11.46 17.50 5.08
CA ASN A 140 11.59 17.24 6.52
C ASN A 140 11.04 15.87 6.95
N LEU A 141 10.14 15.26 6.18
CA LEU A 141 9.69 13.88 6.38
C LEU A 141 10.59 12.89 5.63
N LEU A 142 10.97 13.24 4.40
CA LEU A 142 11.72 12.36 3.50
C LEU A 142 13.12 12.04 4.01
N LEU A 143 13.92 13.06 4.37
CA LEU A 143 15.32 12.84 4.73
C LEU A 143 15.49 11.94 5.98
N PRO A 144 14.74 12.15 7.08
CA PRO A 144 14.79 11.22 8.22
C PRO A 144 14.31 9.82 7.83
N LEU A 145 13.31 9.72 6.95
CA LEU A 145 12.77 8.43 6.55
C LEU A 145 13.75 7.61 5.70
N LEU A 146 14.50 8.24 4.79
CA LEU A 146 15.56 7.58 4.00
C LEU A 146 16.72 7.10 4.88
N LYS A 147 17.09 7.87 5.92
CA LYS A 147 18.07 7.43 6.92
C LYS A 147 17.58 6.22 7.70
N ARG A 148 16.34 6.27 8.19
CA ARG A 148 15.72 5.16 8.91
C ARG A 148 15.61 3.91 8.04
N LEU A 149 15.27 4.04 6.76
CA LEU A 149 15.26 2.94 5.81
C LEU A 149 16.62 2.23 5.79
N ARG A 150 17.73 2.98 5.76
CA ARG A 150 19.07 2.39 5.78
C ARG A 150 19.38 1.64 7.06
N GLU A 151 19.00 2.20 8.20
CA GLU A 151 19.18 1.54 9.50
C GLU A 151 18.39 0.23 9.59
N GLU A 152 17.15 0.23 9.10
CA GLU A 152 16.29 -0.97 9.11
C GLU A 152 16.74 -2.01 8.07
N ASP A 153 17.26 -1.59 6.91
CA ASP A 153 17.87 -2.48 5.91
C ASP A 153 19.08 -3.21 6.51
N GLN A 154 19.94 -2.49 7.23
CA GLN A 154 21.10 -3.06 7.93
C GLN A 154 20.72 -4.04 9.04
N LYS A 155 19.58 -3.83 9.71
CA LYS A 155 19.04 -4.76 10.72
C LYS A 155 18.34 -5.97 10.09
N GLY A 156 18.15 -6.00 8.77
CA GLY A 156 17.42 -7.06 8.07
C GLY A 156 15.91 -7.00 8.26
N HIS A 157 15.36 -5.81 8.56
CA HIS A 157 13.93 -5.60 8.77
C HIS A 157 13.18 -5.15 7.50
N VAL A 158 13.90 -4.83 6.42
CA VAL A 158 13.34 -4.34 5.16
C VAL A 158 13.12 -5.49 4.17
N VAL A 159 14.14 -6.29 3.93
CA VAL A 159 14.06 -7.45 3.04
C VAL A 159 13.54 -8.64 3.84
N PRO A 160 12.38 -9.23 3.48
CA PRO A 160 11.83 -10.35 4.23
C PRO A 160 12.72 -11.59 4.08
N GLN A 161 12.84 -12.38 5.15
CA GLN A 161 13.67 -13.61 5.17
C GLN A 161 13.20 -14.69 4.19
N ARG A 162 11.96 -14.59 3.74
CA ARG A 162 11.34 -15.40 2.68
C ARG A 162 10.58 -14.45 1.79
N GLU A 163 10.54 -14.71 0.48
CA GLU A 163 9.64 -13.96 -0.40
C GLU A 163 8.23 -14.04 0.16
N LEU A 164 7.62 -12.87 0.35
CA LEU A 164 6.21 -12.80 0.65
C LEU A 164 5.48 -13.38 -0.56
N GLN A 165 4.59 -14.33 -0.30
CA GLN A 165 3.71 -14.87 -1.32
C GLN A 165 2.41 -14.11 -1.20
N GLN A 166 2.05 -13.39 -2.27
CA GLN A 166 0.76 -12.75 -2.38
C GLN A 166 -0.35 -13.79 -2.15
N GLY A 167 -0.97 -13.74 -0.98
CA GLY A 167 -2.13 -14.55 -0.66
C GLY A 167 -3.32 -14.03 -1.47
N LYS A 168 -3.82 -14.83 -2.41
CA LYS A 168 -5.14 -14.55 -3.00
C LYS A 168 -6.21 -14.92 -1.98
N LEU A 169 -7.14 -14.00 -1.70
CA LEU A 169 -8.43 -14.37 -1.13
C LEU A 169 -9.07 -15.42 -2.06
N GLY A 170 -9.14 -16.67 -1.59
CA GLY A 170 -9.66 -17.83 -2.34
C GLY A 170 -8.62 -18.77 -2.96
N GLY A 171 -7.32 -18.50 -2.86
CA GLY A 171 -6.28 -19.41 -3.32
C GLY A 171 -6.04 -20.53 -2.30
N ARG A 172 -6.62 -21.72 -2.52
CA ARG A 172 -6.17 -22.93 -1.82
C ARG A 172 -4.74 -23.25 -2.29
N GLY A 173 -3.86 -23.50 -1.33
CA GLY A 173 -2.54 -24.13 -1.58
C GLY A 173 -2.66 -25.56 -2.06
#